data_AF-A0A1B3B779-F1
#
_entry.id   AF-A0A1B3B779-F1
#
_cell.length_a   1.000
_cell.length_b   1.000
_cell.length_c   1.000
_cell.angle_alpha   90.00
_cell.angle_beta   90.00
_cell.angle_gamma   90.00
#
_symmetry.space_group_name_H-M   'P 1'
#
loop_
_entity.id
_entity.type
_entity.pdbx_description
1 polymer ?
#
loop_
_entity_poly.entity_id
_entity_poly.type
_entity_poly.pdbx_seq_one_letter_code
_entity_poly.pdbx_strand_id
1 'polypeptide(L)'
;MFNQIKSFYYKDRYDFSKGLVDPFDFHKIFYRISIAFDVADFKNPKPPSYFNQNAVLFLVGVIAVILCLFTLYHGLVTFNIPHITEAGSYTLLLTYELLILYCTRWNLPQFHNLMRALHKDFQYICTAGEKYRAPYLENQLKTWKISIVMTIFTTSVPIAMNIVSFVALLYFLATHEAGEGSRPLLFPYWMPGVDFSQSPVYEVAFMFFNIE
;
A
#
# COMPACT_ATOMS: atom_id res chain seq x y z
N MET A 1 -23.83 0.70 13.46
CA MET A 1 -22.54 0.79 12.73
C MET A 1 -21.52 1.67 13.45
N PHE A 2 -21.81 2.95 13.75
CA PHE A 2 -20.88 3.85 14.45
C PHE A 2 -20.33 3.29 15.78
N ASN A 3 -21.20 2.74 16.64
CA ASN A 3 -20.77 2.14 17.91
C ASN A 3 -19.84 0.93 17.74
N GLN A 4 -19.96 0.18 16.64
CA GLN A 4 -19.07 -0.95 16.34
C GLN A 4 -17.69 -0.46 15.89
N ILE A 5 -17.64 0.58 15.05
CA ILE A 5 -16.39 1.22 14.61
C ILE A 5 -15.67 1.84 15.80
N LYS A 6 -16.41 2.55 16.66
CA LYS A 6 -15.89 3.10 17.90
C LYS A 6 -15.31 1.99 18.80
N SER A 7 -16.07 0.92 19.05
CA SER A 7 -15.63 -0.21 19.85
C SER A 7 -14.39 -0.91 19.27
N PHE A 8 -14.26 -0.99 17.95
CA PHE A 8 -13.08 -1.53 17.27
C PHE A 8 -11.84 -0.62 17.41
N TYR A 9 -12.02 0.69 17.27
CA TYR A 9 -10.94 1.67 17.37
C TYR A 9 -10.43 1.84 18.81
N TYR A 10 -11.34 1.91 19.79
CA TYR A 10 -11.00 2.07 21.20
C TYR A 10 -10.72 0.74 21.92
N LYS A 11 -11.04 -0.39 21.28
CA LYS A 11 -10.90 -1.74 21.85
C LYS A 11 -11.69 -1.89 23.16
N ASP A 12 -12.88 -1.28 23.24
CA ASP A 12 -13.74 -1.21 24.45
C ASP A 12 -14.10 -2.59 25.05
N ARG A 13 -13.91 -3.68 24.30
CA ARG A 13 -14.18 -5.06 24.76
C ARG A 13 -12.98 -5.72 25.46
N TYR A 14 -11.80 -5.11 25.42
CA TYR A 14 -10.62 -5.66 26.09
C TYR A 14 -10.54 -5.08 27.49
N ASP A 15 -10.62 -5.97 28.48
CA ASP A 15 -10.29 -5.60 29.85
C ASP A 15 -8.75 -5.56 30.00
N PHE A 16 -8.19 -4.34 30.04
CA PHE A 16 -6.76 -4.15 30.22
C PHE A 16 -6.28 -4.57 31.62
N SER A 17 -7.18 -4.88 32.56
CA SER A 17 -6.84 -5.36 33.89
C SER A 17 -6.83 -6.89 34.03
N LYS A 18 -7.48 -7.67 33.13
CA LYS A 18 -7.67 -9.12 33.32
C LYS A 18 -7.54 -9.97 32.05
N GLY A 19 -7.01 -11.20 32.22
CA GLY A 19 -6.96 -12.23 31.17
C GLY A 19 -5.76 -12.16 30.23
N LEU A 20 -5.60 -13.17 29.37
CA LEU A 20 -4.56 -13.20 28.33
C LEU A 20 -5.05 -12.45 27.09
N VAL A 21 -4.25 -11.50 26.62
CA VAL A 21 -4.51 -10.77 25.37
C VAL A 21 -3.62 -11.33 24.27
N ASP A 22 -4.22 -11.80 23.18
CA ASP A 22 -3.47 -12.22 22.00
C ASP A 22 -3.03 -10.98 21.19
N PRO A 23 -1.73 -10.74 20.98
CA PRO A 23 -1.25 -9.60 20.21
C PRO A 23 -1.72 -9.62 18.74
N PHE A 24 -1.96 -10.78 18.14
CA PHE A 24 -2.40 -10.85 16.75
C PHE A 24 -3.86 -10.44 16.57
N ASP A 25 -4.69 -10.67 17.59
CA ASP A 25 -6.07 -10.16 17.63
C ASP A 25 -6.10 -8.67 18.07
N PHE A 26 -5.19 -8.28 18.96
CA PHE A 26 -5.01 -6.88 19.35
C PHE A 26 -4.62 -6.03 18.13
N HIS A 27 -3.61 -6.45 17.36
CA HIS A 27 -3.09 -5.76 16.16
C HIS A 27 -3.58 -6.39 14.85
N LYS A 28 -4.88 -6.71 14.78
CA LYS A 28 -5.49 -7.48 13.67
C LYS A 28 -5.20 -6.95 12.27
N ILE A 29 -5.26 -5.64 12.05
CA ILE A 29 -4.97 -5.03 10.74
C ILE A 29 -3.50 -5.25 10.35
N PHE A 30 -2.57 -4.93 11.26
CA PHE A 30 -1.15 -5.15 11.02
C PHE A 30 -0.86 -6.61 10.68
N TYR A 31 -1.41 -7.55 11.46
CA TYR A 31 -1.25 -8.97 11.20
C TYR A 31 -1.81 -9.41 9.84
N ARG A 32 -2.99 -8.90 9.45
CA ARG A 32 -3.59 -9.20 8.12
C ARG A 32 -2.75 -8.64 6.97
N ILE A 33 -2.21 -7.43 7.11
CA ILE A 33 -1.28 -6.85 6.14
C ILE A 33 -0.02 -7.70 6.06
N SER A 34 0.58 -8.08 7.19
CA SER A 34 1.75 -8.95 7.20
C SER A 34 1.48 -10.32 6.56
N ILE A 35 0.27 -10.87 6.68
CA ILE A 35 -0.09 -12.09 5.93
C ILE A 35 -0.17 -11.82 4.43
N ALA A 36 -0.83 -10.72 4.02
CA ALA A 36 -0.98 -10.37 2.60
C ALA A 36 0.38 -10.20 1.89
N PHE A 37 1.38 -9.67 2.60
CA PHE A 37 2.75 -9.53 2.09
C PHE A 37 3.67 -10.73 2.39
N ASP A 38 3.11 -11.86 2.81
CA ASP A 38 3.88 -13.10 3.09
C ASP A 38 5.01 -12.88 4.12
N VAL A 39 4.71 -12.11 5.18
CA VAL A 39 5.62 -11.77 6.28
C VAL A 39 5.31 -12.54 7.57
N ALA A 40 4.07 -12.99 7.78
CA ALA A 40 3.63 -13.53 9.08
C ALA A 40 2.99 -14.94 9.05
N ASP A 41 2.99 -15.64 7.91
CA ASP A 41 2.28 -16.92 7.78
C ASP A 41 3.10 -18.13 8.28
N PHE A 42 3.15 -18.29 9.60
CA PHE A 42 3.91 -19.38 10.24
C PHE A 42 3.11 -20.67 10.50
N LYS A 43 1.79 -20.65 10.36
CA LYS A 43 0.93 -21.74 10.87
C LYS A 43 -0.30 -22.06 10.04
N ASN A 44 -0.54 -21.40 8.90
CA ASN A 44 -1.70 -21.74 8.11
C ASN A 44 -1.45 -23.04 7.31
N PRO A 45 -2.16 -24.16 7.59
CA PRO A 45 -1.99 -25.41 6.85
C PRO A 45 -2.51 -25.32 5.42
N LYS A 46 -3.28 -24.28 5.11
CA LYS A 46 -3.72 -23.89 3.76
C LYS A 46 -3.39 -22.42 3.57
N PRO A 47 -2.12 -22.06 3.34
CA PRO A 47 -1.80 -20.68 2.96
C PRO A 47 -2.70 -20.34 1.77
N PRO A 48 -3.35 -19.17 1.74
CA PRO A 48 -4.08 -18.77 0.55
C PRO A 48 -3.10 -18.86 -0.62
N SER A 49 -3.53 -19.41 -1.75
CA SER A 49 -2.70 -19.52 -2.95
C SER A 49 -2.49 -18.11 -3.52
N TYR A 50 -1.70 -17.30 -2.81
CA TYR A 50 -1.18 -16.04 -3.30
C TYR A 50 -0.07 -16.44 -4.26
N PHE A 51 -0.45 -16.74 -5.51
CA PHE A 51 0.50 -16.79 -6.60
C PHE A 51 1.37 -15.53 -6.50
N ASN A 52 2.63 -15.72 -6.14
CA ASN A 52 3.64 -14.72 -5.73
C ASN A 52 3.22 -13.24 -5.90
N GLN A 53 2.25 -12.75 -5.11
CA GLN A 53 1.64 -11.42 -5.29
C GLN A 53 2.71 -10.34 -5.15
N ASN A 54 3.64 -10.54 -4.22
CA ASN A 54 4.82 -9.71 -4.07
C ASN A 54 5.70 -9.68 -5.32
N ALA A 55 5.86 -10.80 -6.03
CA ALA A 55 6.62 -10.80 -7.28
C ALA A 55 5.84 -10.16 -8.45
N VAL A 56 4.52 -10.28 -8.49
CA VAL A 56 3.70 -9.56 -9.46
C VAL A 56 3.82 -8.06 -9.22
N LEU A 57 3.60 -7.59 -7.98
CA LEU A 57 3.77 -6.19 -7.60
C LEU A 57 5.19 -5.69 -7.87
N PHE A 58 6.21 -6.50 -7.55
CA PHE A 58 7.59 -6.14 -7.84
C PHE A 58 7.86 -6.03 -9.34
N LEU A 59 7.38 -6.97 -10.15
CA LEU A 59 7.56 -6.96 -11.60
C LEU A 59 6.86 -5.74 -12.22
N VAL A 60 5.63 -5.48 -11.82
CA VAL A 60 4.88 -4.32 -12.31
C VAL A 60 5.55 -3.03 -11.87
N GLY A 61 5.93 -2.90 -10.60
CA GLY A 61 6.66 -1.74 -10.10
C GLY A 61 7.96 -1.49 -10.87
N VAL A 62 8.71 -2.54 -11.22
CA VAL A 62 9.93 -2.41 -12.05
C VAL A 62 9.59 -1.89 -13.45
N ILE A 63 8.57 -2.42 -14.11
CA ILE A 63 8.12 -1.94 -15.42
C ILE A 63 7.69 -0.48 -15.33
N ALA A 64 6.88 -0.13 -14.34
CA ALA A 64 6.39 1.23 -14.12
C ALA A 64 7.54 2.22 -13.87
N VAL A 65 8.54 1.86 -13.05
CA VAL A 65 9.75 2.68 -12.83
C VAL A 65 10.52 2.88 -14.13
N ILE A 66 10.73 1.82 -14.93
CA ILE A 66 11.44 1.94 -16.22
C ILE A 66 10.71 2.91 -17.16
N LEU A 67 9.39 2.77 -17.29
CA LEU A 67 8.58 3.67 -18.12
C LEU A 67 8.60 5.12 -17.62
N CYS A 68 8.54 5.33 -16.30
CA CYS A 68 8.65 6.65 -15.69
C CYS A 68 10.05 7.26 -15.91
N LEU A 69 11.11 6.46 -15.90
CA LEU A 69 12.47 6.92 -16.19
C LEU A 69 12.63 7.37 -17.65
N PHE A 70 12.07 6.65 -18.62
CA PHE A 70 12.05 7.10 -20.02
C PHE A 70 11.32 8.43 -20.18
N THR A 71 10.20 8.56 -19.48
CA THR A 71 9.38 9.77 -19.47
C THR A 71 10.13 10.95 -18.84
N LEU A 72 10.76 10.74 -17.69
CA LEU A 72 11.59 11.74 -17.02
C LEU A 72 12.75 12.17 -17.90
N TYR A 73 13.44 11.21 -18.53
CA TYR A 73 14.53 11.49 -19.47
C TYR A 73 14.04 12.36 -20.64
N HIS A 74 12.89 12.03 -21.22
CA HIS A 74 12.28 12.85 -22.28
C HIS A 74 11.95 14.26 -21.81
N GLY A 75 11.37 14.40 -20.61
CA GLY A 75 11.11 15.70 -19.99
C GLY A 75 12.38 16.53 -19.84
N LEU A 76 13.49 15.90 -19.42
CA LEU A 76 14.79 16.54 -19.29
C LEU A 76 15.35 17.00 -20.64
N VAL A 77 15.30 16.15 -21.66
CA VAL A 77 15.78 16.48 -23.02
C VAL A 77 14.98 17.61 -23.65
N THR A 78 13.67 17.64 -23.42
CA THR A 78 12.76 18.67 -23.94
C THR A 78 12.65 19.92 -23.07
N PHE A 79 13.29 19.92 -21.90
CA PHE A 79 13.16 20.97 -20.88
C PHE A 79 11.71 21.30 -20.48
N ASN A 80 10.82 20.31 -20.53
CA ASN A 80 9.43 20.47 -20.12
C ASN A 80 9.30 20.34 -18.59
N ILE A 81 9.36 21.47 -17.88
CA ILE A 81 9.36 21.52 -16.41
C ILE A 81 8.16 20.80 -15.76
N PRO A 82 6.90 21.01 -16.19
CA PRO A 82 5.77 20.23 -15.69
C PRO A 82 5.99 18.72 -15.81
N HIS A 83 6.42 18.26 -16.99
CA HIS A 83 6.63 16.85 -17.27
C HIS A 83 7.78 16.25 -16.45
N ILE A 84 8.89 16.99 -16.27
CA ILE A 84 10.00 16.60 -15.39
C ILE A 84 9.51 16.42 -13.95
N THR A 85 8.71 17.37 -13.47
CA THR A 85 8.26 17.39 -12.07
C THR A 85 7.30 16.23 -11.78
N GLU A 86 6.36 16.00 -12.68
CA GLU A 86 5.37 14.92 -12.57
C GLU A 86 6.03 13.53 -12.73
N ALA A 87 6.74 13.29 -13.83
CA ALA A 87 7.44 12.02 -14.06
C ALA A 87 8.51 11.75 -13.00
N GLY A 88 9.21 12.79 -12.54
CA GLY A 88 10.21 12.69 -11.48
C GLY A 88 9.58 12.28 -10.14
N SER A 89 8.43 12.88 -9.79
CA SER A 89 7.69 12.55 -8.57
C SER A 89 7.20 11.10 -8.58
N TYR A 90 6.64 10.64 -9.70
CA TYR A 90 6.23 9.24 -9.85
C TYR A 90 7.42 8.26 -9.85
N THR A 91 8.55 8.63 -10.48
CA THR A 91 9.77 7.84 -10.44
C THR A 91 10.25 7.63 -9.00
N LEU A 92 10.29 8.71 -8.20
CA LEU A 92 10.69 8.64 -6.79
C LEU A 92 9.74 7.75 -5.99
N LEU A 93 8.42 7.95 -6.14
CA LEU A 93 7.40 7.21 -5.42
C LEU A 93 7.49 5.70 -5.69
N LEU A 94 7.51 5.31 -6.97
CA LEU A 94 7.58 3.90 -7.38
C LEU A 94 8.93 3.26 -7.00
N THR A 95 10.02 4.03 -7.01
CA THR A 95 11.33 3.53 -6.54
C THR A 95 11.29 3.24 -5.04
N TYR A 96 10.64 4.10 -4.24
CA TYR A 96 10.45 3.86 -2.81
C TYR A 96 9.58 2.63 -2.54
N GLU A 97 8.55 2.41 -3.34
CA GLU A 97 7.74 1.20 -3.27
C GLU A 97 8.59 -0.07 -3.48
N LEU A 98 9.38 -0.12 -4.56
CA LEU A 98 10.29 -1.23 -4.82
C LEU A 98 11.30 -1.44 -3.68
N LEU A 99 11.83 -0.35 -3.13
CA LEU A 99 12.73 -0.41 -1.98
C LEU A 99 12.04 -1.02 -0.76
N ILE A 100 10.80 -0.63 -0.46
CA ILE A 100 10.02 -1.18 0.66
C ILE A 100 9.77 -2.67 0.44
N LEU A 101 9.35 -3.10 -0.75
CA LEU A 101 9.13 -4.50 -1.08
C LEU A 101 10.43 -5.32 -0.92
N TYR A 102 11.53 -4.80 -1.44
CA TYR A 102 12.86 -5.40 -1.29
C TYR A 102 13.28 -5.52 0.17
N CYS A 103 13.22 -4.43 0.94
CA CYS A 103 13.58 -4.39 2.35
C CYS A 103 12.71 -5.32 3.19
N THR A 104 11.42 -5.43 2.88
CA THR A 104 10.49 -6.35 3.56
C THR A 104 10.93 -7.80 3.42
N ARG A 105 11.29 -8.21 2.20
CA ARG A 105 11.76 -9.58 1.94
C ARG A 105 13.16 -9.84 2.50
N TRP A 106 14.07 -8.88 2.34
CA TRP A 106 15.44 -9.01 2.84
C TRP A 106 15.50 -9.13 4.37
N ASN A 107 14.68 -8.35 5.07
CA ASN A 107 14.65 -8.31 6.53
C ASN A 107 13.55 -9.19 7.15
N LEU A 108 13.06 -10.18 6.39
CA LEU A 108 12.02 -11.11 6.84
C LEU A 108 12.35 -11.77 8.20
N PRO A 109 13.59 -12.24 8.48
CA PRO A 109 13.95 -12.78 9.78
C PRO A 109 13.76 -11.79 10.95
N GLN A 110 13.98 -10.50 10.70
CA GLN A 110 13.83 -9.45 11.70
C GLN A 110 12.35 -9.19 12.01
N PHE A 111 11.49 -9.19 10.99
CA PHE A 111 10.03 -9.16 11.20
C PHE A 111 9.54 -10.37 11.98
N HIS A 112 10.06 -11.56 11.65
CA HIS A 112 9.78 -12.79 12.39
C HIS A 112 10.21 -12.70 13.86
N ASN A 113 11.38 -12.12 14.13
CA ASN A 113 11.86 -11.87 15.49
C ASN A 113 10.97 -10.88 16.24
N LEU A 114 10.56 -9.79 15.58
CA LEU A 114 9.66 -8.79 16.14
C LEU A 114 8.33 -9.42 16.55
N MET A 115 7.71 -10.24 15.69
CA MET A 115 6.44 -10.91 15.98
C MET A 115 6.56 -11.90 17.15
N ARG A 116 7.68 -12.64 17.23
CA ARG A 116 7.94 -13.53 18.35
C ARG A 116 8.19 -12.77 19.66
N ALA A 117 8.92 -11.65 19.61
CA ALA A 117 9.15 -10.80 20.77
C ALA A 117 7.84 -10.20 21.28
N LEU A 118 7.02 -9.65 20.38
CA LEU A 118 5.70 -9.12 20.69
C LEU A 118 4.80 -10.17 21.38
N HIS A 119 4.80 -11.40 20.87
CA HIS A 119 4.07 -12.51 21.48
C HIS A 119 4.53 -12.81 22.91
N LYS A 120 5.85 -12.89 23.13
CA LYS A 120 6.43 -13.12 24.45
C LYS A 120 6.14 -11.98 25.42
N ASP A 121 6.24 -10.73 24.96
CA ASP A 121 6.00 -9.56 25.79
C ASP A 121 4.54 -9.49 26.25
N PHE A 122 3.58 -9.73 25.34
CA PHE A 122 2.16 -9.80 25.69
C PHE A 122 1.89 -10.92 26.71
N GLN A 123 2.47 -12.11 26.53
CA GLN A 123 2.34 -13.21 27.48
C GLN A 123 2.91 -12.86 28.85
N TYR A 124 4.12 -12.30 28.90
CA TYR A 124 4.78 -11.92 30.15
C TYR A 124 4.00 -10.84 30.90
N ILE A 125 3.59 -9.79 30.20
CA ILE A 125 2.83 -8.67 30.78
C ILE A 125 1.46 -9.13 31.29
N CYS A 126 0.78 -10.05 30.59
CA CYS A 126 -0.53 -10.55 31.02
C CYS A 126 -0.47 -11.54 32.20
N THR A 127 0.69 -12.17 32.46
CA THR A 127 0.82 -13.24 33.49
C THR A 127 1.65 -12.81 34.70
N ALA A 128 2.84 -12.24 34.50
CA ALA A 128 3.77 -11.87 35.55
C ALA A 128 3.88 -10.35 35.75
N GLY A 129 3.62 -9.58 34.69
CA GLY A 129 3.75 -8.13 34.66
C GLY A 129 2.48 -7.36 35.02
N GLU A 130 1.64 -7.83 35.94
CA GLU A 130 0.32 -7.22 36.23
C GLU A 130 0.42 -5.73 36.57
N LYS A 131 1.46 -5.32 37.32
CA LYS A 131 1.77 -3.92 37.63
C LYS A 131 2.00 -3.05 36.38
N TYR A 132 2.57 -3.61 35.32
CA TYR A 132 2.94 -2.92 34.08
C TYR A 132 1.92 -3.12 32.95
N ARG A 133 0.89 -3.91 33.20
CA ARG A 133 -0.07 -4.35 32.19
C ARG A 133 -0.88 -3.21 31.60
N ALA A 134 -1.57 -2.43 32.42
CA ALA A 134 -2.40 -1.34 31.92
C ALA A 134 -1.58 -0.28 31.16
N PRO A 135 -0.42 0.22 31.67
CA PRO A 135 0.41 1.15 30.91
C PRO A 135 0.93 0.58 29.58
N TYR A 136 1.34 -0.69 29.57
CA TYR A 136 1.81 -1.36 28.35
C TYR A 136 0.70 -1.46 27.31
N LEU A 137 -0.47 -1.97 27.69
CA LEU A 137 -1.62 -2.12 26.78
C LEU A 137 -2.19 -0.77 26.30
N GLU A 138 -2.13 0.27 27.13
CA GLU A 138 -2.51 1.63 26.71
C GLU A 138 -1.56 2.16 25.63
N ASN A 139 -0.25 1.93 25.77
CA ASN A 139 0.72 2.30 24.73
C ASN A 139 0.53 1.47 23.46
N GLN A 140 0.27 0.16 23.58
CA GLN A 140 -0.08 -0.68 22.43
C GLN A 140 -1.37 -0.21 21.75
N LEU A 141 -2.35 0.29 22.51
CA LEU A 141 -3.58 0.87 21.96
C LEU A 141 -3.28 2.15 21.15
N LYS A 142 -2.33 2.98 21.58
CA LYS A 142 -1.88 4.15 20.79
C LYS A 142 -1.27 3.70 19.47
N THR A 143 -0.39 2.70 19.49
CA THR A 143 0.19 2.12 18.28
C THR A 143 -0.89 1.58 17.34
N TRP A 144 -1.86 0.83 17.86
CA TRP A 144 -3.00 0.31 17.10
C TRP A 144 -3.78 1.42 16.38
N LYS A 145 -4.10 2.50 17.10
CA LYS A 145 -4.83 3.65 16.54
C LYS A 145 -4.05 4.33 15.43
N ILE A 146 -2.75 4.54 15.64
CA ILE A 146 -1.86 5.10 14.62
C ILE A 146 -1.84 4.18 13.39
N SER A 147 -1.72 2.86 13.57
CA SER A 147 -1.75 1.91 12.46
C SER A 147 -3.04 1.99 11.65
N ILE A 148 -4.21 2.11 12.29
CA ILE A 148 -5.48 2.29 11.58
C ILE A 148 -5.46 3.56 10.73
N VAL A 149 -5.09 4.70 11.33
CA VAL A 149 -5.07 5.99 10.65
C VAL A 149 -4.12 5.95 9.45
N MET A 150 -2.93 5.38 9.64
CA MET A 150 -1.95 5.21 8.57
C MET A 150 -2.49 4.32 7.45
N THR A 151 -3.12 3.17 7.77
CA THR A 151 -3.72 2.30 6.75
C THR A 151 -4.82 3.00 5.97
N ILE A 152 -5.71 3.76 6.63
CA ILE A 152 -6.75 4.54 5.96
C ILE A 152 -6.12 5.59 5.03
N PHE A 153 -5.13 6.32 5.52
CA PHE A 153 -4.44 7.33 4.74
C PHE A 153 -3.76 6.70 3.51
N THR A 154 -2.97 5.65 3.68
CA THR A 154 -2.23 5.01 2.58
C THR A 154 -3.15 4.34 1.56
N THR A 155 -4.28 3.78 1.98
CA THR A 155 -5.26 3.19 1.05
C THR A 155 -6.11 4.24 0.33
N SER A 156 -6.33 5.41 0.93
CA SER A 156 -7.11 6.49 0.32
C SER A 156 -6.42 7.12 -0.90
N VAL A 157 -5.08 7.17 -0.91
CA VAL A 157 -4.30 7.76 -2.00
C VAL A 157 -4.52 7.06 -3.35
N PRO A 158 -4.27 5.73 -3.49
CA PRO A 158 -4.50 5.05 -4.77
C PRO A 158 -5.99 5.06 -5.16
N ILE A 159 -6.92 5.00 -4.22
CA ILE A 159 -8.36 5.14 -4.50
C ILE A 159 -8.65 6.50 -5.12
N ALA A 160 -8.12 7.58 -4.53
CA ALA A 160 -8.32 8.94 -5.05
C ALA A 160 -7.69 9.10 -6.44
N MET A 161 -6.49 8.57 -6.66
CA MET A 161 -5.80 8.59 -7.96
C MET A 161 -6.64 7.88 -9.05
N ASN A 162 -7.15 6.70 -8.74
CA ASN A 162 -8.06 5.96 -9.62
C ASN A 162 -9.33 6.76 -9.94
N ILE A 163 -10.01 7.31 -8.92
CA ILE A 163 -11.22 8.12 -9.14
C ILE A 163 -10.93 9.31 -10.04
N VAL A 164 -9.83 10.03 -9.81
CA VAL A 164 -9.42 11.17 -10.64
C VAL A 164 -9.17 10.75 -12.09
N SER A 165 -8.46 9.63 -12.30
CA SER A 165 -8.20 9.05 -13.62
C SER A 165 -9.50 8.71 -14.38
N PHE A 166 -10.45 8.02 -13.73
CA PHE A 166 -11.75 7.72 -14.32
C PHE A 166 -12.57 8.98 -14.62
N VAL A 167 -12.63 9.94 -13.69
CA VAL A 167 -13.37 11.19 -13.90
C VAL A 167 -12.76 12.02 -15.03
N ALA A 168 -11.43 12.09 -15.12
CA ALA A 168 -10.74 12.78 -16.20
C ALA A 168 -11.06 12.14 -17.57
N LEU A 169 -11.07 10.81 -17.65
CA LEU A 169 -11.45 10.11 -18.88
C LEU A 169 -12.91 10.33 -19.25
N LEU A 170 -13.84 10.24 -18.28
CA LEU A 170 -15.26 10.51 -18.52
C LEU A 170 -15.48 11.94 -19.01
N TYR A 171 -14.79 12.90 -18.41
CA TYR A 171 -14.84 14.30 -18.83
C TYR A 171 -14.31 14.49 -20.25
N PHE A 172 -13.18 13.86 -20.59
CA PHE A 172 -12.61 13.89 -21.93
C PHE A 172 -13.59 13.34 -22.97
N LEU A 173 -14.15 12.15 -22.72
CA LEU A 173 -15.12 11.50 -23.61
C LEU A 173 -16.43 12.29 -23.76
N ALA A 174 -16.81 13.09 -22.77
CA ALA A 174 -18.00 13.95 -22.82
C ALA A 174 -17.77 15.26 -23.58
N THR A 175 -16.52 15.70 -23.76
CA THR A 175 -16.18 17.03 -24.27
C THR A 175 -15.45 17.04 -25.62
N HIS A 176 -14.86 15.92 -26.03
CA HIS A 176 -14.06 15.80 -27.27
C HIS A 176 -14.70 14.80 -28.23
N GLU A 177 -14.62 15.09 -29.54
CA GLU A 177 -15.03 14.13 -30.58
C GLU A 177 -13.97 13.03 -30.81
N ALA A 178 -14.37 11.98 -31.53
CA ALA A 178 -13.47 10.87 -31.83
C ALA A 178 -12.26 11.33 -32.65
N GLY A 179 -11.06 11.21 -32.07
CA GLY A 179 -9.80 11.62 -32.70
C GLY A 179 -9.32 13.03 -32.33
N GLU A 180 -10.08 13.76 -31.51
CA GLU A 180 -9.64 15.05 -31.00
C GLU A 180 -8.90 14.93 -29.67
N GLY A 181 -7.70 15.52 -29.60
CA GLY A 181 -6.90 15.60 -28.38
C GLY A 181 -6.26 14.27 -27.96
N SER A 182 -5.65 14.28 -26.78
CA SER A 182 -4.99 13.11 -26.19
C SER A 182 -5.76 12.67 -24.95
N ARG A 183 -6.15 11.39 -24.92
CA ARG A 183 -6.85 10.81 -23.77
C ARG A 183 -6.00 10.90 -22.51
N PRO A 184 -6.58 11.31 -21.36
CA PRO A 184 -5.83 11.47 -20.13
C PRO A 184 -5.38 10.12 -19.58
N LEU A 185 -4.13 10.07 -19.10
CA LEU A 185 -3.56 8.96 -18.35
C LEU A 185 -3.11 9.48 -16.99
N LEU A 186 -3.22 8.62 -15.97
CA LEU A 186 -2.77 8.94 -14.61
C LEU A 186 -1.27 9.23 -14.54
N PHE A 187 -0.49 8.54 -15.38
CA PHE A 187 0.94 8.71 -15.51
C PHE A 187 1.25 9.24 -16.92
N PRO A 188 2.10 10.27 -17.05
CA PRO A 188 2.33 10.94 -18.32
C PRO A 188 3.34 10.18 -19.20
N TYR A 189 3.11 8.90 -19.50
CA TYR A 189 4.12 8.06 -20.16
C TYR A 189 4.55 8.54 -21.53
N TRP A 190 5.85 8.40 -21.79
CA TRP A 190 6.45 8.63 -23.08
C TRP A 190 7.45 7.53 -23.44
N MET A 191 7.39 7.07 -24.69
CA MET A 191 8.37 6.16 -25.28
C MET A 191 8.55 6.49 -26.76
N PRO A 192 9.78 6.42 -27.32
CA PRO A 192 10.02 6.70 -28.72
C PRO A 192 9.15 5.82 -29.64
N GLY A 193 8.41 6.46 -30.55
CA GLY A 193 7.57 5.76 -31.54
C GLY A 193 6.28 5.14 -30.99
N VAL A 194 5.90 5.43 -29.74
CA VAL A 194 4.69 4.92 -29.11
C VAL A 194 3.81 6.09 -28.67
N ASP A 195 2.57 6.13 -29.16
CA ASP A 195 1.55 7.08 -28.72
C ASP A 195 0.64 6.43 -27.68
N PHE A 196 0.86 6.76 -26.40
CA PHE A 196 0.07 6.24 -25.29
C PHE A 196 -1.37 6.76 -25.25
N SER A 197 -1.71 7.77 -26.06
CA SER A 197 -3.09 8.27 -26.16
C SER A 197 -3.95 7.49 -27.17
N GLN A 198 -3.33 6.63 -28.00
CA GLN A 198 -3.99 5.87 -29.05
C GLN A 198 -4.25 4.42 -28.68
N SER A 199 -5.33 3.85 -29.24
CA SER A 199 -5.66 2.44 -29.06
C SER A 199 -4.75 1.56 -29.91
N PRO A 200 -4.36 0.36 -29.44
CA PRO A 200 -4.74 -0.29 -28.18
C PRO A 200 -3.84 0.06 -26.97
N VAL A 201 -2.81 0.90 -27.17
CA VAL A 201 -1.79 1.17 -26.16
C VAL A 201 -2.39 1.90 -24.95
N TYR A 202 -3.32 2.82 -25.20
CA TYR A 202 -4.04 3.54 -24.16
C TYR A 202 -4.77 2.60 -23.21
N GLU A 203 -5.51 1.62 -23.73
CA GLU A 203 -6.30 0.70 -22.91
C GLU A 203 -5.39 -0.19 -22.07
N VAL A 204 -4.26 -0.64 -22.63
CA VAL A 204 -3.27 -1.41 -21.89
C VAL A 204 -2.66 -0.59 -20.75
N ALA A 205 -2.24 0.65 -21.03
CA ALA A 205 -1.72 1.55 -20.01
C ALA A 205 -2.79 1.84 -18.95
N PHE A 206 -3.96 2.31 -19.36
CA PHE A 206 -5.05 2.64 -18.45
C PHE A 206 -5.44 1.46 -17.55
N MET A 207 -5.58 0.25 -18.09
CA MET A 207 -5.91 -0.93 -17.29
C MET A 207 -4.78 -1.34 -16.34
N PHE A 208 -3.53 -1.29 -16.81
CA PHE A 208 -2.36 -1.63 -16.00
C PHE A 208 -2.25 -0.73 -14.76
N PHE A 209 -2.59 0.57 -14.87
CA PHE A 209 -2.43 1.53 -13.77
C PHE A 209 -3.66 1.73 -12.89
N ASN A 210 -4.84 1.28 -13.32
CA ASN A 210 -6.08 1.43 -12.54
C ASN A 210 -6.57 0.12 -11.89
N ILE A 211 -5.90 -1.01 -12.16
CA ILE A 211 -6.23 -2.32 -11.56
C ILE A 211 -5.21 -2.73 -10.47
N GLU A 212 -4.05 -2.06 -10.42
CA GLU A 212 -3.16 -2.07 -9.25
C GLU A 212 -3.76 -1.36 -8.04
#